data_AF-A0A4Y2EBI3-F1
#
_entry.id   AF-A0A4Y2EBI3-F1
#
_cell.length_a   1.000
_cell.length_b   1.000
_cell.length_c   1.000
_cell.angle_alpha   90.00
_cell.angle_beta   90.00
_cell.angle_gamma   90.00
#
_symmetry.space_group_name_H-M   'P 1'
#
loop_
_entity.id
_entity.type
_entity.pdbx_description
1 polymer ?
#
loop_
_entity_poly.entity_id
_entity_poly.type
_entity_poly.pdbx_seq_one_letter_code
_entity_poly.pdbx_strand_id
1 'polypeptide(L)'
;MTISEKAKVRKWMLMADASSKGSNGVTIHHMENFLDSKQSGLSSKPETKLILKNLVETGRLAKKDGEYAIKKSKKKTPGKEMKRSKSPLRNADRRSEGKNKATTRNKSKHAKSV
;
A
#
# COMPACT_ATOMS: atom_id res chain seq x y z
N MET A 1 2.12 -17.07 -17.97
CA MET A 1 0.96 -16.79 -17.07
C MET A 1 0.45 -15.35 -17.24
N THR A 2 -0.86 -15.15 -17.37
CA THR A 2 -1.55 -13.85 -17.50
C THR A 2 -1.57 -13.03 -16.20
N ILE A 3 -1.93 -11.74 -16.27
CA ILE A 3 -2.00 -10.85 -15.09
C ILE A 3 -3.05 -11.34 -14.08
N SER A 4 -4.22 -11.81 -14.55
CA SER A 4 -5.31 -12.30 -13.71
C SER A 4 -4.94 -13.62 -13.00
N GLU A 5 -4.26 -14.54 -13.69
CA GLU A 5 -3.71 -15.75 -13.07
C GLU A 5 -2.63 -15.42 -12.02
N LYS A 6 -1.69 -14.53 -12.31
CA LYS A 6 -0.66 -14.08 -11.35
C LYS A 6 -1.32 -13.50 -10.08
N ALA A 7 -2.41 -12.76 -10.22
CA ALA A 7 -3.18 -12.23 -9.10
C ALA A 7 -3.90 -13.34 -8.29
N LYS A 8 -4.45 -14.37 -8.94
CA LYS A 8 -5.04 -15.55 -8.28
C LYS A 8 -3.99 -16.30 -7.46
N VAL A 9 -2.83 -16.61 -8.03
CA VAL A 9 -1.72 -17.28 -7.32
C VAL A 9 -1.26 -16.46 -6.11
N ARG A 10 -1.08 -15.14 -6.28
CA ARG A 10 -0.73 -14.25 -5.17
C ARG A 10 -1.76 -14.30 -4.03
N LYS A 11 -3.06 -14.39 -4.34
CA LYS A 11 -4.13 -14.54 -3.36
C LYS A 11 -4.05 -15.91 -2.67
N TRP A 12 -3.82 -16.99 -3.42
CA TRP A 12 -3.70 -18.35 -2.87
C TRP A 12 -2.47 -18.51 -1.95
N MET A 13 -1.31 -17.94 -2.30
CA MET A 13 -0.13 -17.94 -1.42
C MET A 13 -0.39 -17.24 -0.08
N LEU A 14 -1.10 -16.12 -0.09
CA LEU A 14 -1.49 -15.44 1.16
C LEU A 14 -2.59 -16.21 1.92
N MET A 15 -3.44 -16.98 1.23
CA MET A 15 -4.43 -17.83 1.90
C MET A 15 -3.81 -19.08 2.53
N ALA A 16 -2.68 -19.60 2.03
CA ALA A 16 -2.01 -20.75 2.62
C ALA A 16 -1.62 -20.47 4.10
N ASP A 17 -1.04 -19.28 4.36
CA ASP A 17 -0.67 -18.83 5.72
C ASP A 17 -1.88 -18.58 6.64
N ALA A 18 -3.00 -18.12 6.07
CA ALA A 18 -4.25 -18.03 6.82
C ALA A 18 -4.93 -19.40 7.08
N SER A 19 -4.55 -20.44 6.31
CA SER A 19 -5.12 -21.79 6.40
C SER A 19 -4.29 -22.75 7.26
N SER A 20 -3.01 -22.47 7.51
CA SER A 20 -2.22 -23.15 8.53
C SER A 20 -2.75 -22.79 9.91
N LYS A 21 -3.19 -23.79 10.69
CA LYS A 21 -3.82 -23.63 12.01
C LYS A 21 -2.85 -23.18 13.14
N GLY A 22 -1.72 -22.55 12.80
CA GLY A 22 -0.66 -22.17 13.74
C GLY A 22 -0.24 -20.71 13.61
N SER A 23 0.48 -20.22 14.62
CA SER A 23 1.21 -18.94 14.57
C SER A 23 2.56 -19.02 13.87
N ASN A 24 3.00 -20.24 13.56
CA ASN A 24 4.24 -20.55 12.86
C ASN A 24 3.97 -20.48 11.35
N GLY A 25 4.98 -20.14 10.56
CA GLY A 25 4.79 -19.84 9.15
C GLY A 25 4.51 -21.07 8.31
N VAL A 26 4.18 -20.84 7.04
CA VAL A 26 3.97 -21.93 6.09
C VAL A 26 5.30 -22.37 5.49
N THR A 27 5.60 -23.67 5.60
CA THR A 27 6.72 -24.30 4.89
C THR A 27 6.49 -24.26 3.38
N ILE A 28 7.58 -24.24 2.59
CA ILE A 28 7.49 -24.25 1.12
C ILE A 28 6.62 -25.40 0.63
N HIS A 29 6.84 -26.62 1.12
CA HIS A 29 6.08 -27.80 0.72
C HIS A 29 4.58 -27.72 1.01
N HIS A 30 4.18 -27.10 2.14
CA HIS A 30 2.74 -26.93 2.42
C HIS A 30 2.10 -25.91 1.46
N MET A 31 2.81 -24.85 1.08
CA MET A 31 2.36 -23.88 0.08
C MET A 31 2.34 -24.48 -1.34
N GLU A 32 3.32 -25.29 -1.71
CA GLU A 32 3.35 -26.02 -2.99
C GLU A 32 2.16 -26.96 -3.10
N ASN A 33 1.94 -27.83 -2.10
CA ASN A 33 0.78 -28.72 -2.03
C ASN A 33 -0.55 -27.95 -2.04
N PHE A 34 -0.64 -26.81 -1.33
CA PHE A 34 -1.84 -25.96 -1.36
C PHE A 34 -2.11 -25.40 -2.74
N LEU A 35 -1.08 -24.95 -3.47
CA LEU A 35 -1.22 -24.44 -4.84
C LEU A 35 -1.62 -25.54 -5.82
N ASP A 36 -1.00 -26.71 -5.73
CA ASP A 36 -1.35 -27.84 -6.60
C ASP A 36 -2.76 -28.38 -6.32
N SER A 37 -3.27 -28.24 -5.07
CA SER A 37 -4.68 -28.49 -4.74
C SER A 37 -5.67 -27.52 -5.42
N LYS A 38 -5.20 -26.37 -5.92
CA LYS A 38 -6.03 -25.40 -6.68
C LYS A 38 -5.90 -25.60 -8.18
N GLN A 39 -4.72 -26.00 -8.65
CA GLN A 39 -4.44 -26.29 -10.05
C GLN A 39 -3.19 -27.17 -10.13
N SER A 40 -3.30 -28.37 -10.70
CA SER A 40 -2.16 -29.28 -10.83
C SER A 40 -0.99 -28.65 -11.60
N GLY A 41 0.24 -28.89 -11.13
CA GLY A 41 1.47 -28.35 -11.72
C GLY A 41 1.55 -26.81 -11.65
N LEU A 42 1.00 -26.21 -10.59
CA LEU A 42 1.09 -24.78 -10.34
C LEU A 42 2.33 -24.43 -9.53
N SER A 43 2.72 -25.30 -8.59
CA SER A 43 3.95 -25.16 -7.78
C SER A 43 5.21 -25.13 -8.65
N SER A 44 5.28 -26.00 -9.66
CA SER A 44 6.43 -26.21 -10.54
C SER A 44 6.67 -25.08 -11.55
N LYS A 45 5.70 -24.17 -11.74
CA LYS A 45 5.84 -23.06 -12.70
C LYS A 45 6.87 -22.02 -12.21
N PRO A 46 7.81 -21.57 -13.07
CA PRO A 46 8.80 -20.57 -12.68
C PRO A 46 8.17 -19.24 -12.29
N GLU A 47 7.03 -18.84 -12.89
CA GLU A 47 6.31 -17.64 -12.47
C GLU A 47 5.74 -17.74 -11.04
N THR A 48 5.34 -18.92 -10.58
CA THR A 48 4.88 -19.15 -9.21
C THR A 48 6.02 -18.86 -8.23
N LYS A 49 7.22 -19.41 -8.49
CA LYS A 49 8.43 -19.14 -7.71
C LYS A 49 8.83 -17.66 -7.71
N LEU A 50 8.61 -16.95 -8.83
CA LEU A 50 8.82 -15.51 -8.93
C LEU A 50 7.80 -14.71 -8.10
N ILE A 51 6.51 -15.07 -8.12
CA ILE A 51 5.48 -14.42 -7.30
C ILE A 51 5.80 -14.56 -5.81
N LEU A 52 6.30 -15.73 -5.38
CA LEU A 52 6.74 -15.95 -4.00
C LEU A 52 7.92 -15.03 -3.61
N LYS A 53 8.95 -14.94 -4.46
CA LYS A 53 10.07 -14.02 -4.25
C LYS A 53 9.59 -12.57 -4.11
N ASN A 54 8.75 -12.11 -5.03
CA ASN A 54 8.21 -10.75 -5.03
C ASN A 54 7.34 -10.48 -3.78
N LEU A 55 6.66 -11.49 -3.21
CA LEU A 55 5.91 -11.35 -1.96
C LEU A 55 6.82 -11.15 -0.73
N VAL A 56 7.99 -11.79 -0.71
CA VAL A 56 9.01 -11.58 0.34
C VAL A 56 9.70 -10.23 0.17
N GLU A 57 10.11 -9.89 -1.05
CA GLU A 57 10.77 -8.62 -1.38
C GLU A 57 9.88 -7.41 -1.09
N THR A 58 8.59 -7.47 -1.46
CA THR A 58 7.60 -6.44 -1.09
C THR A 58 7.16 -6.49 0.38
N GLY A 59 7.79 -7.34 1.19
CA GLY A 59 7.59 -7.42 2.64
C GLY A 59 6.21 -7.89 3.07
N ARG A 60 5.42 -8.53 2.18
CA ARG A 60 4.10 -9.10 2.50
C ARG A 60 4.23 -10.45 3.20
N LEU A 61 5.21 -11.24 2.78
CA LEU A 61 5.67 -12.43 3.49
C LEU A 61 7.01 -12.11 4.16
N ALA A 62 7.25 -12.70 5.33
CA ALA A 62 8.57 -12.76 5.95
C ALA A 62 9.06 -14.21 5.87
N LYS A 63 10.24 -14.43 5.28
CA LYS A 63 10.91 -15.73 5.34
C LYS A 63 11.72 -15.81 6.63
N LYS A 64 11.51 -16.85 7.43
CA LYS A 64 12.29 -17.18 8.63
C LYS A 64 12.50 -18.68 8.68
N ASP A 65 13.73 -19.14 8.89
CA ASP A 65 14.04 -20.54 9.19
C ASP A 65 13.46 -21.59 8.20
N GLY A 66 13.26 -21.17 6.94
CA GLY A 66 12.65 -21.99 5.87
C GLY A 66 11.14 -21.79 5.68
N GLU A 67 10.45 -21.23 6.67
CA GLU A 67 9.02 -20.90 6.67
C GLU A 67 8.73 -19.50 6.12
N TYR A 68 7.49 -19.29 5.69
CA TYR A 68 6.95 -18.04 5.14
C TYR A 68 5.70 -17.65 5.94
N ALA A 69 5.79 -16.57 6.72
CA ALA A 69 4.66 -16.04 7.49
C ALA A 69 4.13 -14.74 6.88
N ILE A 70 2.82 -14.46 6.92
CA ILE A 70 2.32 -13.11 6.62
C ILE A 70 2.92 -12.14 7.63
N LYS A 71 3.59 -11.11 7.09
CA LYS A 71 4.12 -10.01 7.89
C LYS A 71 2.95 -9.14 8.35
N LYS A 72 2.28 -9.55 9.43
CA LYS A 72 1.26 -8.75 10.12
C LYS A 72 1.91 -7.41 10.46
N SER A 73 1.51 -6.35 9.74
CA SER A 73 1.88 -5.01 10.13
C SER A 73 1.35 -4.82 11.55
N LYS A 74 2.24 -4.47 12.50
CA LYS A 74 1.77 -3.81 13.72
C LYS A 74 0.89 -2.66 13.22
N LYS A 75 -0.42 -2.71 13.49
CA LYS A 75 -1.29 -1.56 13.22
C LYS A 75 -0.59 -0.39 13.88
N LYS A 76 -0.08 0.57 13.09
CA LYS A 76 0.11 1.90 13.65
C LYS A 76 -1.30 2.29 14.07
N THR A 77 -1.54 2.31 15.37
CA THR A 77 -2.65 3.07 15.93
C THR A 77 -2.59 4.45 15.26
N PRO A 78 -3.72 5.03 14.83
CA PRO A 78 -3.72 6.40 14.35
C PRO A 78 -3.34 7.30 15.53
N GLY A 79 -2.03 7.52 15.66
CA GLY A 79 -1.43 8.36 16.68
C GLY A 79 -1.98 9.75 16.51
N LYS A 80 -2.80 10.16 17.46
CA LYS A 80 -3.37 11.50 17.55
C LYS A 80 -2.21 12.51 17.53
N GLU A 81 -2.37 13.55 16.70
CA GLU A 81 -1.50 14.73 16.59
C GLU A 81 -0.09 14.55 15.96
N MET A 82 0.06 15.05 14.74
CA MET A 82 1.25 15.79 14.32
C MET A 82 0.81 17.21 13.93
N LYS A 83 0.71 18.11 14.91
CA LYS A 83 0.53 19.54 14.65
C LYS A 83 1.88 20.17 14.30
N ARG A 84 2.10 20.50 13.03
CA ARG A 84 3.04 21.54 12.55
C ARG A 84 2.56 22.02 11.18
N SER A 85 2.60 23.29 10.80
CA SER A 85 2.57 24.58 11.52
C SER A 85 2.11 25.64 10.50
N LYS A 86 1.58 26.79 10.97
CA LYS A 86 1.07 27.87 10.11
C LYS A 86 2.05 28.30 9.00
N SER A 87 1.55 28.43 7.78
CA SER A 87 1.94 29.52 6.87
C SER A 87 0.70 30.38 6.60
N PRO A 88 0.68 31.68 6.98
CA PRO A 88 -0.42 32.56 6.67
C PRO A 88 -0.22 33.19 5.29
N LEU A 89 -1.26 33.24 4.45
CA LEU A 89 -1.57 34.39 3.58
C LEU A 89 -2.92 34.22 2.86
N ARG A 90 -3.89 34.96 3.39
CA ARG A 90 -5.01 35.64 2.70
C ARG A 90 -4.65 36.09 1.26
N ASN A 91 -5.52 36.21 0.26
CA ASN A 91 -6.96 35.92 0.09
C ASN A 91 -7.08 34.98 -1.17
N ALA A 92 -8.15 34.83 -1.97
CA ALA A 92 -9.45 35.48 -2.08
C ALA A 92 -10.52 34.58 -2.74
N ASP A 93 -11.76 35.06 -2.68
CA ASP A 93 -12.96 34.61 -3.39
C ASP A 93 -12.97 35.05 -4.87
N ARG A 94 -13.41 34.18 -5.79
CA ARG A 94 -14.44 34.45 -6.85
C ARG A 94 -14.38 33.44 -8.01
N ARG A 95 -15.50 32.75 -8.23
CA ARG A 95 -15.90 32.25 -9.56
C ARG A 95 -16.76 33.32 -10.23
N SER A 96 -16.22 34.03 -11.20
CA SER A 96 -16.96 34.46 -12.40
C SER A 96 -15.98 34.88 -13.49
N GLU A 97 -16.47 34.81 -14.73
CA GLU A 97 -15.83 35.03 -16.02
C GLU A 97 -14.81 36.17 -16.15
N GLY A 98 -14.04 36.12 -17.23
CA GLY A 98 -13.53 37.36 -17.84
C GLY A 98 -12.05 37.33 -18.18
N LYS A 99 -11.81 37.33 -19.49
CA LYS A 99 -10.53 37.57 -20.15
C LYS A 99 -9.80 38.84 -19.63
N ASN A 100 -8.47 38.84 -19.83
CA ASN A 100 -7.58 40.02 -20.01
C ASN A 100 -6.86 40.65 -18.79
N LYS A 101 -5.60 40.22 -18.62
CA LYS A 101 -4.36 41.03 -18.80
C LYS A 101 -4.26 42.44 -18.14
N ALA A 102 -3.46 42.47 -17.06
CA ALA A 102 -2.47 43.50 -16.69
C ALA A 102 -2.88 44.82 -15.97
N THR A 103 -1.83 45.48 -15.46
CA THR A 103 -1.69 46.89 -15.01
C THR A 103 -2.14 47.34 -13.59
N THR A 104 -1.15 47.35 -12.68
CA THR A 104 -0.69 48.51 -11.87
C THR A 104 -1.53 49.20 -10.76
N ARG A 105 -0.93 49.21 -9.55
CA ARG A 105 -0.56 50.40 -8.72
C ARG A 105 -1.56 50.99 -7.68
N ASN A 106 -1.18 50.78 -6.40
CA ASN A 106 -1.28 51.67 -5.21
C ASN A 106 -2.58 52.44 -4.87
N LYS A 107 -3.04 52.33 -3.60
CA LYS A 107 -2.81 53.36 -2.53
C LYS A 107 -3.67 53.13 -1.25
N SER A 108 -3.06 53.38 -0.07
CA SER A 108 -3.63 54.02 1.16
C SER A 108 -4.90 53.45 1.87
N LYS A 109 -5.22 53.73 3.15
CA LYS A 109 -4.53 54.21 4.39
C LYS A 109 -5.53 54.04 5.57
N HIS A 110 -5.02 53.81 6.79
CA HIS A 110 -5.67 54.11 8.10
C HIS A 110 -7.01 53.37 8.46
N ALA A 111 -7.48 53.30 9.72
CA ALA A 111 -7.06 53.94 10.98
C ALA A 111 -7.13 53.01 12.24
N LYS A 112 -6.72 53.56 13.40
CA LYS A 112 -6.67 52.99 14.77
C LYS A 112 -8.07 52.87 15.41
N SER A 113 -8.36 51.86 16.25
CA SER A 113 -8.20 51.80 17.74
C SER A 113 -8.98 52.86 18.53
N VAL A 114 -9.92 52.44 19.38
CA VAL A 114 -9.82 52.34 20.86
C VAL A 114 -10.63 51.12 21.29
#